data_AF-A0A2C5YZK9-F1
#
_entry.id   AF-A0A2C5YZK9-F1
#
_cell.length_a   1.000
_cell.length_b   1.000
_cell.length_c   1.000
_cell.angle_alpha   90.00
_cell.angle_beta   90.00
_cell.angle_gamma   90.00
#
_symmetry.space_group_name_H-M   'P 1'
#
loop_
_entity.id
_entity.type
_entity.pdbx_description
1 polymer ?
#
loop_
_entity_poly.entity_id
_entity_poly.type
_entity_poly.pdbx_seq_one_letter_code
_entity_poly.pdbx_strand_id
1 'polypeptide(L)'
;MESPLRILLLTNEQPGQSNVFIAACEALLRMQPSAELELASYGELAEPVAAMNRRLAAAVPEARPVVFHRLRGLSPKEGLLEVMAQAGTDCQDGGGLLPRSFFAPLSFSVTMRAIRDTMPIFMQYTPEHMVEAVASVEEVVVGVGADVVVVDSLLTPGLTACRHLGVGRCGRG
;
A
#
# COMPACT_ATOMS: atom_id res chain seq x y z
N MET A 1 8.11 -24.19 23.17
CA MET A 1 8.17 -22.73 22.93
C MET A 1 7.43 -22.50 21.64
N GLU A 2 6.30 -21.79 21.69
CA GLU A 2 5.62 -21.36 20.47
C GLU A 2 6.52 -20.36 19.74
N SER A 3 6.60 -20.47 18.41
CA SER A 3 7.32 -19.51 17.59
C SER A 3 6.69 -18.12 17.73
N PRO A 4 7.47 -17.04 17.65
CA PRO A 4 6.92 -15.70 17.70
C PRO A 4 5.94 -15.49 16.55
N LEU A 5 4.81 -14.83 16.84
CA LEU A 5 3.82 -14.50 15.80
C LEU A 5 4.46 -13.59 14.75
N ARG A 6 4.41 -14.02 13.49
CA ARG A 6 4.97 -13.27 12.36
C ARG A 6 3.84 -12.64 11.54
N ILE A 7 3.85 -11.32 11.42
CA ILE A 7 2.78 -10.54 10.78
C ILE A 7 3.36 -9.75 9.62
N LEU A 8 2.77 -9.91 8.44
CA LEU A 8 3.06 -9.11 7.25
C LEU A 8 1.97 -8.07 7.06
N LEU A 9 2.38 -6.81 6.94
CA LEU A 9 1.50 -5.69 6.67
C LEU A 9 1.76 -5.15 5.26
N LEU A 10 0.73 -5.09 4.42
CA LEU A 10 0.80 -4.59 3.05
C LEU A 10 -0.01 -3.30 2.93
N THR A 11 0.62 -2.18 2.55
CA THR A 11 -0.07 -0.89 2.38
C THR A 11 0.49 -0.08 1.21
N ASN A 12 -0.30 0.86 0.69
CA ASN A 12 0.19 1.86 -0.25
C ASN A 12 1.12 2.87 0.45
N GLU A 13 1.82 3.72 -0.31
CA GLU A 13 2.74 4.72 0.26
C GLU A 13 2.04 6.03 0.67
N GLN A 14 0.79 6.28 0.25
CA GLN A 14 0.10 7.52 0.57
C GLN A 14 -0.03 7.73 2.09
N PRO A 15 0.36 8.91 2.62
CA PRO A 15 0.37 9.17 4.07
C PRO A 15 -0.96 8.96 4.78
N GLY A 16 -2.09 9.17 4.07
CA GLY A 16 -3.42 8.94 4.64
C GLY A 16 -3.69 7.48 5.01
N GLN A 17 -2.99 6.54 4.38
CA GLN A 17 -3.11 5.11 4.64
C GLN A 17 -1.91 4.58 5.41
N SER A 18 -0.71 4.87 4.91
CA SER A 18 0.55 4.28 5.40
C SER A 18 0.87 4.66 6.85
N ASN A 19 0.47 5.85 7.30
CA ASN A 19 0.63 6.26 8.69
C ASN A 19 -0.12 5.36 9.68
N VAL A 20 -1.30 4.83 9.29
CA VAL A 20 -2.07 3.93 10.14
C VAL A 20 -1.32 2.61 10.34
N PHE A 21 -0.72 2.10 9.27
CA PHE A 21 0.07 0.87 9.31
C PHE A 21 1.37 1.03 10.12
N ILE A 22 2.09 2.13 9.93
CA ILE A 22 3.28 2.45 10.74
C ILE A 22 2.91 2.58 12.23
N ALA A 23 1.84 3.31 12.55
CA ALA A 23 1.38 3.46 13.93
C ALA A 23 0.93 2.12 14.54
N ALA A 24 0.27 1.27 13.75
CA ALA A 24 -0.12 -0.07 14.17
C ALA A 24 1.10 -0.94 14.49
N CYS A 25 2.15 -0.93 13.64
CA CYS A 25 3.39 -1.62 13.91
C CYS A 25 4.04 -1.17 15.23
N GLU A 26 4.14 0.15 15.44
CA GLU A 26 4.71 0.70 16.66
C GLU A 26 3.89 0.28 17.90
N ALA A 27 2.56 0.36 17.83
CA ALA A 27 1.68 -0.05 18.92
C ALA A 27 1.77 -1.55 19.23
N LEU A 28 1.80 -2.39 18.20
CA LEU A 28 1.95 -3.84 18.34
C LEU A 28 3.27 -4.21 19.01
N LEU A 29 4.38 -3.61 18.60
CA LEU A 29 5.70 -3.90 19.21
C LEU A 29 5.85 -3.36 20.63
N ARG A 30 5.12 -2.31 20.99
CA ARG A 30 5.02 -1.86 22.40
C ARG A 30 4.25 -2.85 23.27
N MET A 31 3.22 -3.51 22.72
CA MET A 31 2.41 -4.50 23.44
C MET A 31 3.04 -5.89 23.46
N GLN A 32 3.69 -6.28 22.37
CA GLN A 32 4.32 -7.57 22.16
C GLN A 32 5.69 -7.38 21.49
N PRO A 33 6.75 -7.06 22.26
CA PRO A 33 8.08 -6.81 21.72
C PRO A 33 8.70 -8.01 21.00
N SER A 34 8.21 -9.22 21.29
CA SER A 34 8.69 -10.45 20.66
C SER A 34 8.09 -10.72 19.27
N ALA A 35 7.05 -9.99 18.85
CA ALA A 35 6.43 -10.19 17.54
C ALA A 35 7.40 -9.87 16.40
N GLU A 36 7.30 -10.64 15.31
CA GLU A 36 8.06 -10.39 14.08
C GLU A 36 7.17 -9.64 13.10
N LEU A 37 7.41 -8.35 12.93
CA LEU A 37 6.62 -7.50 12.04
C LEU A 37 7.39 -7.17 10.77
N GLU A 38 6.70 -7.35 9.65
CA GLU A 38 7.19 -7.04 8.32
C GLU A 38 6.22 -6.11 7.62
N LEU A 39 6.74 -5.09 6.95
CA LEU A 39 5.93 -4.11 6.25
C LEU A 39 6.38 -4.04 4.79
N ALA A 40 5.44 -4.28 3.87
CA ALA A 40 5.69 -4.12 2.45
C ALA A 40 4.91 -2.93 1.87
N SER A 41 5.63 -2.09 1.14
CA SER A 41 5.07 -0.92 0.45
C SER A 41 6.03 -0.42 -0.63
N TYR A 42 5.71 0.70 -1.26
CA TYR A 42 6.54 1.35 -2.27
C TYR A 42 7.65 2.21 -1.64
N GLY A 43 8.56 2.69 -2.48
CA GLY A 43 9.84 3.25 -2.08
C GLY A 43 9.75 4.45 -1.13
N GLU A 44 8.72 5.29 -1.23
CA GLU A 44 8.59 6.49 -0.38
C GLU A 44 8.42 6.13 1.11
N LEU A 45 8.02 4.89 1.44
CA LEU A 45 7.75 4.47 2.81
C LEU A 45 8.98 3.94 3.57
N ALA A 46 10.11 3.71 2.91
CA ALA A 46 11.32 3.16 3.54
C ALA A 46 11.85 4.05 4.68
N GLU A 47 11.95 5.37 4.44
CA GLU A 47 12.47 6.31 5.45
C GLU A 47 11.51 6.51 6.63
N PRO A 48 10.18 6.70 6.43
CA PRO A 48 9.22 6.68 7.52
C PRO A 48 9.30 5.46 8.43
N VAL A 49 9.46 4.25 7.86
CA VAL A 49 9.63 3.00 8.63
C VAL A 49 10.95 3.01 9.39
N ALA A 50 12.05 3.42 8.75
CA ALA A 50 13.34 3.55 9.42
C ALA A 50 13.30 4.55 10.58
N ALA A 51 12.61 5.68 10.41
CA ALA A 51 12.41 6.68 11.46
C ALA A 51 11.59 6.14 12.64
N MET A 52 10.52 5.39 12.36
CA MET A 52 9.75 4.68 13.39
C MET A 52 10.63 3.67 14.14
N ASN A 53 11.40 2.83 13.44
CA ASN A 53 12.29 1.85 14.05
C ASN A 53 13.31 2.51 14.99
N ARG A 54 13.89 3.66 14.62
CA ARG A 54 14.80 4.43 15.49
C ARG A 54 14.10 4.91 16.77
N ARG A 55 12.87 5.41 16.66
CA ARG A 55 12.08 5.82 17.85
C ARG A 55 11.71 4.64 18.73
N LEU A 56 11.32 3.52 18.12
CA LEU A 56 10.92 2.32 18.84
C LEU A 56 12.11 1.71 19.60
N ALA A 57 13.30 1.64 18.99
CA ALA A 57 14.50 1.14 19.66
C ALA A 57 14.87 1.94 20.93
N ALA A 58 14.57 3.25 20.96
CA ALA A 58 14.77 4.08 22.14
C ALA A 58 13.69 3.88 23.21
N ALA A 59 12.46 3.52 22.83
CA ALA A 59 11.33 3.38 23.74
C ALA A 59 11.13 1.94 24.26
N VAL A 60 11.46 0.94 23.46
CA VAL A 60 11.29 -0.50 23.72
C VAL A 60 12.53 -1.24 23.18
N PRO A 61 13.65 -1.27 23.92
CA PRO A 61 14.92 -1.85 23.45
C PRO A 61 14.85 -3.33 23.09
N GLU A 62 13.87 -4.06 23.63
CA GLU A 62 13.65 -5.49 23.40
C GLU A 62 12.90 -5.76 22.09
N ALA A 63 12.25 -4.75 21.52
CA ALA A 63 11.49 -4.89 20.30
C ALA A 63 12.41 -5.04 19.09
N ARG A 64 12.12 -6.03 18.25
CA ARG A 64 12.81 -6.19 16.97
C ARG A 64 12.37 -5.09 16.00
N PRO A 65 13.28 -4.50 15.21
CA PRO A 65 12.90 -3.55 14.17
C PRO A 65 11.96 -4.18 13.14
N VAL A 66 11.00 -3.41 12.65
CA VAL A 66 10.16 -3.82 11.52
C VAL A 66 11.02 -3.98 10.28
N VAL A 67 10.90 -5.12 9.60
CA VAL A 67 11.58 -5.37 8.32
C VAL A 67 10.77 -4.75 7.18
N PHE A 68 11.42 -3.93 6.35
CA PHE A 68 10.77 -3.27 5.22
C PHE A 68 11.02 -4.02 3.91
N HIS A 69 9.95 -4.30 3.18
CA HIS A 69 9.98 -4.93 1.86
C HIS A 69 9.51 -3.93 0.81
N ARG A 70 10.40 -3.56 -0.10
CA ARG A 70 10.04 -2.66 -1.20
C ARG A 70 9.29 -3.46 -2.27
N LEU A 71 8.07 -3.04 -2.58
CA LEU A 71 7.31 -3.51 -3.72
C LEU A 71 7.87 -2.91 -5.03
N ARG A 72 7.82 -3.71 -6.09
CA ARG A 72 8.18 -3.33 -7.47
C ARG A 72 6.95 -2.87 -8.26
N GLY A 73 7.19 -2.35 -9.45
CA GLY A 73 6.18 -1.69 -10.27
C GLY A 73 5.90 -0.25 -9.83
N LEU A 74 4.97 0.38 -10.53
CA LEU A 74 4.57 1.75 -10.26
C LEU A 74 3.84 1.86 -8.93
N SER A 75 4.13 2.92 -8.20
CA SER A 75 3.28 3.31 -7.09
C SER A 75 1.91 3.78 -7.59
N PRO A 76 0.87 3.73 -6.75
CA PRO A 76 -0.45 4.30 -7.04
C PRO A 76 -0.41 5.71 -7.64
N LYS A 77 0.50 6.55 -7.11
CA LYS A 77 0.70 7.93 -7.54
C LYS A 77 1.31 7.98 -8.94
N GLU A 78 2.34 7.18 -9.19
CA GLU A 78 3.00 7.11 -10.50
C GLU A 78 2.05 6.56 -11.57
N GLY A 79 1.35 5.46 -11.26
CA GLY A 79 0.37 4.86 -12.17
C GLY A 79 -0.79 5.80 -12.49
N LEU A 80 -1.31 6.52 -11.49
CA LEU A 80 -2.34 7.54 -11.72
C LEU A 80 -1.89 8.63 -12.69
N LEU A 81 -0.69 9.17 -12.48
CA LEU A 81 -0.12 10.20 -13.35
C LEU A 81 0.06 9.69 -14.79
N GLU A 82 0.50 8.45 -14.94
CA GLU A 82 0.68 7.84 -16.26
C GLU A 82 -0.66 7.64 -16.97
N VAL A 83 -1.66 7.03 -16.33
CA VAL A 83 -2.98 6.80 -16.92
C VAL A 83 -3.67 8.12 -17.27
N MET A 84 -3.53 9.15 -16.43
CA MET A 84 -4.05 10.49 -16.72
C MET A 84 -3.37 11.13 -17.93
N ALA A 85 -2.05 11.00 -18.04
CA ALA A 85 -1.30 11.49 -19.19
C ALA A 85 -1.73 10.79 -20.49
N GLN A 86 -1.92 9.46 -20.46
CA GLN A 86 -2.41 8.68 -21.59
C GLN A 86 -3.85 9.06 -21.99
N ALA A 87 -4.70 9.38 -21.01
CA ALA A 87 -6.08 9.78 -21.23
C ALA A 87 -6.22 11.24 -21.71
N GLY A 88 -5.14 12.03 -21.73
CA GLY A 88 -5.19 13.46 -22.02
C GLY A 88 -5.97 14.26 -20.98
N THR A 89 -5.95 13.80 -19.73
CA THR A 89 -6.64 14.46 -18.61
C THR A 89 -5.71 15.47 -17.95
N ASP A 90 -6.05 16.75 -18.04
CA ASP A 90 -5.31 17.79 -17.33
C ASP A 90 -5.50 17.65 -15.81
N CYS A 91 -4.40 17.40 -15.11
CA CYS A 91 -4.34 17.51 -13.66
C CYS A 91 -4.20 18.98 -13.23
N GLN A 92 -4.50 19.25 -11.96
CA GLN A 92 -4.28 20.58 -11.39
C GLN A 92 -2.79 20.96 -11.44
N ASP A 93 -2.49 22.20 -11.80
CA ASP A 93 -1.12 22.73 -11.71
C ASP A 93 -0.62 22.66 -10.26
N GLY A 94 0.65 22.29 -10.07
CA GLY A 94 1.27 22.21 -8.74
C GLY A 94 1.23 20.82 -8.07
N GLY A 95 0.96 19.74 -8.82
CA GLY A 95 1.14 18.37 -8.33
C GLY A 95 -0.11 17.77 -7.68
N GLY A 96 -1.30 18.33 -7.94
CA GLY A 96 -2.56 17.73 -7.51
C GLY A 96 -2.88 16.46 -8.30
N LEU A 97 -3.33 15.41 -7.61
CA LEU A 97 -3.71 14.12 -8.20
C LEU A 97 -5.17 14.07 -8.70
N LEU A 98 -5.89 15.19 -8.63
CA LEU A 98 -7.28 15.28 -9.09
C LEU A 98 -7.37 15.98 -10.46
N PRO A 99 -8.23 15.47 -11.37
CA PRO A 99 -8.51 16.13 -12.64
C PRO A 99 -9.05 17.55 -12.46
N ARG A 100 -8.72 18.46 -13.40
CA ARG A 100 -9.28 19.83 -13.41
C ARG A 100 -10.81 19.88 -13.43
N SER A 101 -11.46 18.85 -13.97
CA SER A 101 -12.93 18.75 -14.02
C SER A 101 -13.59 18.74 -12.63
N PHE A 102 -12.86 18.36 -11.58
CA PHE A 102 -13.36 18.37 -10.19
C PHE A 102 -13.44 19.77 -9.59
N PHE A 103 -12.75 20.75 -10.19
CA PHE A 103 -12.67 22.12 -9.70
C PHE A 103 -13.45 23.10 -10.58
N ALA A 104 -13.98 22.64 -11.72
CA ALA A 104 -14.78 23.47 -12.61
C ALA A 104 -16.18 23.73 -12.03
N PRO A 105 -16.82 24.88 -12.33
CA PRO A 105 -18.19 25.16 -11.92
C PRO A 105 -19.16 24.06 -12.37
N LEU A 106 -20.10 23.71 -11.49
CA LEU A 106 -21.05 22.63 -11.73
C LEU A 106 -21.93 22.92 -12.94
N SER A 107 -21.93 21.97 -13.88
CA SER A 107 -22.83 21.91 -15.03
C SER A 107 -22.96 20.46 -15.47
N PHE A 108 -24.01 20.11 -16.21
CA PHE A 108 -24.20 18.73 -16.66
C PHE A 108 -23.00 18.18 -17.43
N SER A 109 -22.41 18.98 -18.34
CA SER A 109 -21.23 18.57 -19.12
C SER A 109 -19.97 18.41 -18.25
N VAL A 110 -19.78 19.29 -17.28
CA VAL A 110 -18.67 19.19 -16.31
C VAL A 110 -18.84 17.97 -15.42
N THR A 111 -20.04 17.68 -14.93
CA THR A 111 -20.32 16.48 -14.13
C THR A 111 -20.03 15.20 -14.92
N MET A 112 -20.51 15.11 -16.17
CA MET A 112 -20.22 13.96 -17.03
C MET A 112 -18.72 13.80 -17.30
N ARG A 113 -17.99 14.92 -17.47
CA ARG A 113 -16.54 14.91 -17.60
C ARG A 113 -15.85 14.46 -16.31
N ALA A 114 -16.26 14.98 -15.15
CA ALA A 114 -15.71 14.59 -13.85
C ALA A 114 -15.91 13.09 -13.57
N ILE A 115 -17.09 12.53 -13.89
CA ILE A 115 -17.35 11.09 -13.79
C ILE A 115 -16.36 10.30 -14.67
N ARG A 116 -16.16 10.72 -15.92
CA ARG A 116 -15.20 10.08 -16.83
C ARG A 116 -13.77 10.16 -16.28
N ASP A 117 -13.36 11.33 -15.81
CA ASP A 117 -12.01 11.58 -15.31
C ASP A 117 -11.78 10.95 -13.91
N THR A 118 -12.83 10.44 -13.26
CA THR A 118 -12.75 9.68 -12.00
C THR A 118 -12.17 8.29 -12.21
N MET A 119 -12.34 7.69 -13.39
CA MET A 119 -11.95 6.28 -13.62
C MET A 119 -10.45 6.00 -13.36
N PRO A 120 -9.50 6.82 -13.86
CA PRO A 120 -8.07 6.66 -13.55
C PRO A 120 -7.74 6.69 -12.05
N ILE A 121 -8.53 7.41 -11.25
CA ILE A 121 -8.31 7.52 -9.80
C ILE A 121 -8.47 6.15 -9.12
N PHE A 122 -9.39 5.34 -9.59
CA PHE A 122 -9.63 3.98 -9.07
C PHE A 122 -8.84 2.91 -9.83
N MET A 123 -8.58 3.13 -11.13
CA MET A 123 -7.88 2.20 -12.02
C MET A 123 -6.56 2.82 -12.47
N GLN A 124 -5.60 2.84 -11.54
CA GLN A 124 -4.31 3.54 -11.68
C GLN A 124 -3.26 2.73 -12.46
N TYR A 125 -3.62 1.53 -12.93
CA TYR A 125 -2.69 0.61 -13.55
C TYR A 125 -3.21 0.17 -14.91
N THR A 126 -2.30 0.11 -15.88
CA THR A 126 -2.52 -0.72 -17.06
C THR A 126 -2.48 -2.20 -16.66
N PRO A 127 -2.95 -3.13 -17.50
CA PRO A 127 -2.85 -4.56 -17.22
C PRO A 127 -1.42 -5.01 -16.89
N GLU A 128 -0.42 -4.49 -17.60
CA GLU A 128 0.99 -4.85 -17.45
C GLU A 128 1.53 -4.42 -16.09
N HIS A 129 1.26 -3.17 -15.68
CA HIS A 129 1.65 -2.65 -14.38
C HIS A 129 0.97 -3.40 -13.23
N MET A 130 -0.30 -3.79 -13.41
CA MET A 130 -1.02 -4.58 -12.42
C MET A 130 -0.40 -5.97 -12.23
N VAL A 131 0.00 -6.64 -13.33
CA VAL A 131 0.66 -7.95 -13.26
C VAL A 131 2.00 -7.87 -12.52
N GLU A 132 2.83 -6.86 -12.82
CA GLU A 132 4.09 -6.65 -12.12
C GLU A 132 3.89 -6.40 -10.62
N ALA A 133 2.96 -5.51 -10.27
CA ALA A 133 2.67 -5.18 -8.88
C ALA A 133 2.14 -6.40 -8.10
N VAL A 134 1.25 -7.20 -8.71
CA VAL A 134 0.74 -8.44 -8.12
C VAL A 134 1.87 -9.45 -7.90
N ALA A 135 2.70 -9.70 -8.92
CA ALA A 135 3.84 -10.62 -8.81
C ALA A 135 4.81 -10.18 -7.71
N SER A 136 5.08 -8.88 -7.59
CA SER A 136 5.92 -8.36 -6.51
C SER A 136 5.34 -8.59 -5.12
N VAL A 137 4.01 -8.47 -4.96
CA VAL A 137 3.36 -8.79 -3.68
C VAL A 137 3.43 -10.29 -3.41
N GLU A 138 3.17 -11.13 -4.41
CA GLU A 138 3.22 -12.60 -4.26
C GLU A 138 4.58 -13.06 -3.76
N GLU A 139 5.65 -12.55 -4.36
CA GLU A 139 7.03 -12.85 -3.93
C GLU A 139 7.27 -12.48 -2.47
N VAL A 140 6.78 -11.32 -2.01
CA VAL A 140 6.90 -10.91 -0.61
C VAL A 140 6.07 -11.82 0.28
N VAL A 141 4.79 -12.03 -0.03
CA VAL A 141 3.89 -12.87 0.80
C VAL A 141 4.45 -14.29 0.96
N VAL A 142 4.91 -14.90 -0.14
CA VAL A 142 5.49 -16.25 -0.12
C VAL A 142 6.86 -16.25 0.58
N GLY A 143 7.72 -15.27 0.30
CA GLY A 143 9.06 -15.19 0.86
C GLY A 143 9.08 -14.91 2.36
N VAL A 144 8.11 -14.13 2.86
CA VAL A 144 7.95 -13.86 4.28
C VAL A 144 7.36 -15.06 5.00
N GLY A 145 6.32 -15.69 4.45
CA GLY A 145 5.67 -16.84 5.10
C GLY A 145 5.05 -16.47 6.45
N ALA A 146 4.37 -15.32 6.52
CA ALA A 146 3.75 -14.82 7.75
C ALA A 146 2.56 -15.68 8.20
N ASP A 147 2.30 -15.71 9.51
CA ASP A 147 1.12 -16.34 10.10
C ASP A 147 -0.16 -15.52 9.80
N VAL A 148 0.00 -14.20 9.76
CA VAL A 148 -1.08 -13.24 9.48
C VAL A 148 -0.61 -12.23 8.44
N VAL A 149 -1.44 -12.03 7.41
CA VAL A 149 -1.24 -10.97 6.41
C VAL A 149 -2.36 -9.95 6.56
N VAL A 150 -1.99 -8.70 6.84
CA VAL A 150 -2.90 -7.55 6.95
C VAL A 150 -2.74 -6.72 5.69
N VAL A 151 -3.84 -6.53 4.96
CA VAL A 151 -3.80 -5.85 3.66
C VAL A 151 -4.64 -4.57 3.72
N ASP A 152 -4.06 -3.49 3.26
CA ASP A 152 -4.76 -2.24 2.99
C ASP A 152 -5.84 -2.45 1.93
N SER A 153 -7.08 -2.04 2.25
CA SER A 153 -8.22 -2.16 1.35
C SER A 153 -8.06 -1.42 0.02
N LEU A 154 -7.16 -0.43 -0.09
CA LEU A 154 -6.90 0.28 -1.34
C LEU A 154 -5.61 -0.17 -2.02
N LEU A 155 -4.89 -1.17 -1.48
CA LEU A 155 -3.78 -1.82 -2.17
C LEU A 155 -4.35 -2.96 -3.02
N THR A 156 -4.93 -2.60 -4.17
CA THR A 156 -5.55 -3.57 -5.10
C THR A 156 -4.61 -4.72 -5.51
N PRO A 157 -3.30 -4.50 -5.80
CA PRO A 157 -2.37 -5.60 -6.05
C PRO A 157 -2.25 -6.54 -4.84
N GLY A 158 -2.23 -5.97 -3.64
CA GLY A 158 -2.22 -6.68 -2.35
C GLY A 158 -3.38 -7.64 -2.18
N LEU A 159 -4.60 -7.12 -2.37
CA LEU A 159 -5.84 -7.90 -2.28
C LEU A 159 -5.89 -9.00 -3.34
N THR A 160 -5.44 -8.68 -4.56
CA THR A 160 -5.45 -9.61 -5.70
C THR A 160 -4.49 -10.77 -5.45
N ALA A 161 -3.25 -10.48 -5.07
CA ALA A 161 -2.23 -11.48 -4.73
C ALA A 161 -2.68 -12.38 -3.57
N CYS A 162 -3.15 -11.79 -2.47
CA CYS A 162 -3.61 -12.58 -1.31
C CYS A 162 -4.78 -13.51 -1.67
N ARG A 163 -5.72 -13.04 -2.49
CA ARG A 163 -6.83 -13.87 -2.98
C ARG A 163 -6.33 -14.99 -3.90
N HIS A 164 -5.37 -14.72 -4.78
CA HIS A 164 -4.76 -15.70 -5.67
C HIS A 164 -4.06 -16.82 -4.87
N LEU A 165 -3.28 -16.43 -3.86
CA LEU A 165 -2.54 -17.33 -2.97
C LEU A 165 -3.43 -18.06 -1.95
N GLY A 166 -4.71 -17.69 -1.82
CA GLY A 166 -5.63 -18.29 -0.85
C GLY A 166 -5.39 -17.86 0.60
N VAL A 167 -4.63 -16.78 0.81
CA VAL A 167 -4.38 -16.18 2.13
C VAL A 167 -5.71 -15.68 2.71
N GLY A 168 -6.00 -16.04 3.97
CA GLY A 168 -7.25 -15.71 4.63
C GLY A 168 -8.40 -16.70 4.39
N ARG A 169 -8.19 -17.78 3.63
CA ARG A 169 -9.10 -18.93 3.67
C ARG A 169 -8.85 -19.71 4.96
N CYS A 170 -9.74 -19.52 5.92
CA CYS A 170 -9.84 -20.43 7.07
C CYS A 170 -10.42 -21.77 6.56
N GLY A 171 -9.57 -22.64 6.01
CA GLY A 171 -9.98 -23.93 5.47
C GLY A 171 -8.77 -24.78 5.13
N ARG A 172 -8.55 -25.85 5.91
CA ARG A 172 -7.64 -26.95 5.56
C ARG A 172 -8.04 -27.50 4.19
N GLY A 173 -7.13 -27.41 3.22
CA GLY A 173 -7.14 -28.24 2.01
C GLY A 173 -6.33 -29.50 2.26
#